data_AF-A0A938L3A8-F1
#
_entry.id   AF-A0A938L3A8-F1
#
_cell.length_a   1.000
_cell.length_b   1.000
_cell.length_c   1.000
_cell.angle_alpha   90.00
_cell.angle_beta   90.00
_cell.angle_gamma   90.00
#
_symmetry.space_group_name_H-M   'P 1'
#
loop_
_entity.id
_entity.type
_entity.pdbx_description
1 polymer ?
#
loop_
_entity_poly.entity_id
_entity_poly.type
_entity_poly.pdbx_seq_one_letter_code
_entity_poly.pdbx_strand_id
1 'polypeptide(L)'
;AGGRYYLAEGTTAWGFTTYILIQNPNSTEIPVELTYMTDSGPVAHPENPIQMPAHSRKTVRVNDFLPGRDFSTLAEGEGPIITERAMYWNNGTGEAGHDSIGMPAAHSCFYLPDGETAGDGLVETWTLVQNPGSSDVTVEITYMTPPGGGNVTRVEVVPAGSRRTFGMAEHSGLKGRAAVEVRSRTAGGRIMVERAMYWNSRGAGANTIGAFSE
;
A
#
# COMPACT_ATOMS: atom_id res chain seq x y z
N ALA A 1 -2.80 -12.55 -21.90
CA ALA A 1 -1.85 -12.24 -20.82
C ALA A 1 -2.67 -11.77 -19.62
N GLY A 2 -2.45 -12.35 -18.44
CA GLY A 2 -3.18 -11.98 -17.24
C GLY A 2 -2.84 -10.57 -16.76
N GLY A 3 -3.74 -9.95 -16.00
CA GLY A 3 -3.50 -8.69 -15.32
C GLY A 3 -3.05 -8.94 -13.89
N ARG A 4 -1.95 -8.33 -13.46
CA ARG A 4 -1.48 -8.34 -12.08
C ARG A 4 -1.49 -6.92 -11.54
N TYR A 5 -1.97 -6.72 -10.32
CA TYR A 5 -1.95 -5.41 -9.65
C TYR A 5 -1.53 -5.54 -8.19
N TYR A 6 -0.79 -4.54 -7.73
CA TYR A 6 -0.25 -4.44 -6.39
C TYR A 6 -0.78 -3.21 -5.66
N LEU A 7 -1.12 -3.38 -4.39
CA LEU A 7 -1.62 -2.35 -3.47
C LEU A 7 -0.84 -2.51 -2.17
N ALA A 8 0.11 -1.61 -1.88
CA ALA A 8 1.02 -1.73 -0.75
C ALA A 8 0.39 -1.36 0.61
N GLU A 9 -0.69 -0.58 0.60
CA GLU A 9 -1.49 -0.17 1.74
C GLU A 9 -2.70 -1.07 1.98
N GLY A 10 -3.17 -1.10 3.22
CA GLY A 10 -4.29 -1.90 3.66
C GLY A 10 -4.26 -2.15 5.17
N THR A 11 -5.36 -1.88 5.84
CA THR A 11 -5.57 -2.35 7.22
C THR A 11 -7.05 -2.50 7.55
N THR A 12 -7.38 -3.54 8.30
CA THR A 12 -8.70 -3.74 8.93
C THR A 12 -8.65 -3.49 10.44
N ALA A 13 -7.49 -3.06 10.95
CA ALA A 13 -7.30 -2.63 12.32
C ALA A 13 -7.57 -1.13 12.46
N TRP A 14 -7.40 -0.60 13.68
CA TRP A 14 -7.39 0.84 13.97
C TRP A 14 -8.65 1.61 13.57
N GLY A 15 -9.79 0.92 13.45
CA GLY A 15 -11.06 1.50 13.02
C GLY A 15 -11.22 1.66 11.50
N PHE A 16 -10.26 1.18 10.69
CA PHE A 16 -10.37 1.21 9.24
C PHE A 16 -11.25 0.08 8.72
N THR A 17 -12.08 0.43 7.72
CA THR A 17 -12.69 -0.52 6.81
C THR A 17 -11.99 -0.44 5.47
N THR A 18 -11.39 -1.54 5.01
CA THR A 18 -10.72 -1.61 3.70
C THR A 18 -11.58 -2.36 2.69
N TYR A 19 -11.66 -1.81 1.49
CA TYR A 19 -12.29 -2.41 0.33
C TYR A 19 -11.27 -2.58 -0.80
N ILE A 20 -11.31 -3.73 -1.47
CA ILE A 20 -10.62 -3.96 -2.74
C ILE A 20 -11.67 -3.94 -3.85
N LEU A 21 -11.52 -3.01 -4.78
CA LEU A 21 -12.39 -2.83 -5.93
C LEU A 21 -11.68 -3.42 -7.14
N ILE A 22 -12.37 -4.32 -7.85
CA ILE A 22 -11.83 -5.00 -9.02
C ILE A 22 -12.78 -4.75 -10.18
N GLN A 23 -12.22 -4.39 -11.33
CA GLN A 23 -12.94 -4.26 -12.59
C GLN A 23 -12.44 -5.32 -13.57
N ASN A 24 -13.37 -6.06 -14.16
CA ASN A 24 -13.15 -6.89 -15.33
C ASN A 24 -13.59 -6.11 -16.59
N PRO A 25 -12.68 -5.47 -17.33
CA PRO A 25 -13.01 -4.79 -18.58
C PRO A 25 -13.21 -5.74 -19.77
N ASN A 26 -12.89 -7.04 -19.63
CA ASN A 26 -12.93 -7.99 -20.73
C ASN A 26 -14.36 -8.32 -21.17
N SER A 27 -14.50 -8.78 -22.41
CA SER A 27 -15.76 -9.24 -22.99
C SER A 27 -16.13 -10.67 -22.60
N THR A 28 -15.36 -11.31 -21.72
CA THR A 28 -15.58 -12.66 -21.20
C THR A 28 -15.48 -12.66 -19.68
N GLU A 29 -16.09 -13.65 -19.05
CA GLU A 29 -15.81 -13.96 -17.65
C GLU A 29 -14.34 -14.34 -17.48
N ILE A 30 -13.72 -13.88 -16.39
CA ILE A 30 -12.36 -14.29 -16.01
C ILE A 30 -12.30 -14.62 -14.52
N PRO A 31 -11.48 -15.60 -14.11
CA PRO A 31 -11.12 -15.79 -12.71
C PRO A 31 -10.14 -14.70 -12.24
N VAL A 32 -10.32 -14.25 -11.00
CA VAL A 32 -9.43 -13.32 -10.30
C VAL A 32 -9.09 -13.86 -8.91
N GLU A 33 -7.83 -13.84 -8.55
CA GLU A 33 -7.33 -14.22 -7.23
C GLU A 33 -6.87 -12.97 -6.46
N LEU A 34 -7.21 -12.92 -5.18
CA LEU A 34 -6.67 -11.94 -4.23
C LEU A 34 -5.80 -12.63 -3.17
N THR A 35 -4.61 -12.10 -2.95
CA THR A 35 -3.69 -12.52 -1.88
C THR A 35 -3.36 -11.34 -0.98
N TYR A 36 -3.58 -11.49 0.33
CA TYR A 36 -3.25 -10.50 1.35
C TYR A 36 -1.92 -10.83 1.99
N MET A 37 -0.90 -10.02 1.76
CA MET A 37 0.43 -10.20 2.33
C MET A 37 0.52 -9.49 3.68
N THR A 38 0.55 -10.26 4.77
CA THR A 38 0.60 -9.76 6.15
C THR A 38 1.99 -9.95 6.77
N ASP A 39 2.16 -9.51 8.02
CA ASP A 39 3.36 -9.77 8.84
C ASP A 39 3.55 -11.25 9.21
N SER A 40 2.47 -12.02 9.25
CA SER A 40 2.43 -13.47 9.49
C SER A 40 2.50 -14.31 8.20
N GLY A 41 2.72 -13.68 7.04
CA GLY A 41 2.75 -14.33 5.73
C GLY A 41 1.45 -14.15 4.91
N PRO A 42 1.45 -14.62 3.65
CA PRO A 42 0.34 -14.40 2.73
C PRO A 42 -0.91 -15.21 3.10
N VAL A 43 -2.08 -14.59 2.95
CA VAL A 43 -3.40 -15.19 3.16
C VAL A 43 -4.21 -15.06 1.88
N ALA A 44 -4.67 -16.18 1.30
CA ALA A 44 -5.55 -16.16 0.14
C ALA A 44 -6.98 -15.73 0.55
N HIS A 45 -7.67 -15.02 -0.34
CA HIS A 45 -9.10 -14.75 -0.16
C HIS A 45 -9.91 -16.06 -0.18
N PRO A 46 -10.91 -16.23 0.70
CA PRO A 46 -11.63 -17.49 0.86
C PRO A 46 -12.45 -17.92 -0.38
N GLU A 47 -12.84 -16.97 -1.23
CA GLU A 47 -13.59 -17.25 -2.47
C GLU A 47 -12.69 -17.32 -3.72
N ASN A 48 -11.37 -17.45 -3.58
CA ASN A 48 -10.50 -17.59 -4.75
C ASN A 48 -10.72 -18.94 -5.48
N PRO A 49 -10.67 -18.96 -6.83
CA PRO A 49 -10.71 -17.79 -7.70
C PRO A 49 -12.12 -17.18 -7.73
N ILE A 50 -12.18 -15.85 -7.63
CA ILE A 50 -13.41 -15.09 -7.80
C ILE A 50 -13.75 -15.05 -9.29
N GLN A 51 -14.86 -15.65 -9.69
CA GLN A 51 -15.36 -15.54 -11.06
C GLN A 51 -15.96 -14.15 -11.30
N MET A 52 -15.38 -13.40 -12.23
CA MET A 52 -15.81 -12.06 -12.59
C MET A 52 -16.44 -12.06 -13.99
N PRO A 53 -17.77 -11.87 -14.10
CA PRO A 53 -18.44 -11.82 -15.40
C PRO A 53 -17.87 -10.76 -16.34
N ALA A 54 -18.12 -10.88 -17.65
CA ALA A 54 -17.73 -9.89 -18.64
C ALA A 54 -18.22 -8.48 -18.27
N HIS A 55 -17.39 -7.45 -18.50
CA HIS A 55 -17.71 -6.04 -18.28
C HIS A 55 -18.31 -5.74 -16.89
N SER A 56 -17.75 -6.34 -15.84
CA SER A 56 -18.27 -6.25 -14.48
C SER A 56 -17.28 -5.62 -13.51
N ARG A 57 -17.77 -5.34 -12.29
CA ARG A 57 -16.93 -4.97 -11.15
C ARG A 57 -17.37 -5.72 -9.89
N LYS A 58 -16.43 -5.96 -8.96
CA LYS A 58 -16.69 -6.49 -7.62
C LYS A 58 -16.03 -5.60 -6.57
N THR A 59 -16.73 -5.35 -5.47
CA THR A 59 -16.17 -4.75 -4.26
C THR A 59 -16.02 -5.85 -3.21
N VAL A 60 -14.83 -6.04 -2.68
CA VAL A 60 -14.53 -6.98 -1.60
C VAL A 60 -14.26 -6.19 -0.34
N ARG A 61 -15.09 -6.38 0.71
CA ARG A 61 -14.87 -5.79 2.03
C ARG A 61 -13.90 -6.67 2.83
N VAL A 62 -12.68 -6.20 3.05
CA VAL A 62 -11.60 -7.02 3.62
C VAL A 62 -11.84 -7.40 5.09
N ASN A 63 -12.52 -6.52 5.83
CA ASN A 63 -12.85 -6.73 7.24
C ASN A 63 -13.68 -8.00 7.51
N ASP A 64 -14.39 -8.53 6.51
CA ASP A 64 -15.25 -9.71 6.67
C ASP A 64 -14.44 -11.01 6.88
N PHE A 65 -13.18 -11.06 6.43
CA PHE A 65 -12.38 -12.28 6.46
C PHE A 65 -10.94 -12.08 6.97
N LEU A 66 -10.43 -10.85 7.02
CA LEU A 66 -9.11 -10.54 7.58
C LEU A 66 -9.21 -9.46 8.68
N PRO A 67 -9.92 -9.68 9.80
CA PRO A 67 -10.17 -8.65 10.80
C PRO A 67 -8.91 -8.28 11.61
N GLY A 68 -8.79 -7.01 11.97
CA GLY A 68 -7.80 -6.51 12.93
C GLY A 68 -6.35 -6.63 12.48
N ARG A 69 -6.04 -6.42 11.19
CA ARG A 69 -4.72 -6.69 10.63
C ARG A 69 -4.30 -5.71 9.55
N ASP A 70 -3.01 -5.41 9.51
CA ASP A 70 -2.36 -4.70 8.41
C ASP A 70 -1.97 -5.69 7.31
N PHE A 71 -2.05 -5.25 6.05
CA PHE A 71 -1.75 -6.08 4.90
C PHE A 71 -1.45 -5.22 3.66
N SER A 72 -0.88 -5.86 2.64
CA SER A 72 -0.90 -5.38 1.27
C SER A 72 -1.65 -6.39 0.41
N THR A 73 -2.10 -6.00 -0.78
CA THR A 73 -2.86 -6.88 -1.67
C THR A 73 -2.11 -7.11 -2.97
N LEU A 74 -2.10 -8.36 -3.41
CA LEU A 74 -1.78 -8.78 -4.76
C LEU A 74 -3.07 -9.30 -5.41
N ALA A 75 -3.45 -8.73 -6.54
CA ALA A 75 -4.58 -9.16 -7.35
C ALA A 75 -4.09 -9.72 -8.69
N GLU A 76 -4.57 -10.89 -9.07
CA GLU A 76 -4.16 -11.58 -10.29
C GLU A 76 -5.38 -12.07 -11.06
N GLY A 77 -5.55 -11.65 -12.31
CA GLY A 77 -6.62 -12.09 -13.19
C GLY A 77 -6.06 -12.87 -14.39
N GLU A 78 -6.79 -13.88 -14.85
CA GLU A 78 -6.45 -14.60 -16.10
C GLU A 78 -6.69 -13.76 -17.38
N GLY A 79 -7.16 -12.53 -17.24
CA GLY A 79 -7.15 -11.47 -18.24
C GLY A 79 -6.82 -10.10 -17.63
N PRO A 80 -6.72 -9.04 -18.43
CA PRO A 80 -6.58 -7.68 -17.93
C PRO A 80 -7.64 -7.35 -16.86
N ILE A 81 -7.20 -6.85 -15.70
CA ILE A 81 -8.08 -6.31 -14.65
C ILE A 81 -7.62 -4.90 -14.33
N ILE A 82 -8.45 -4.14 -13.61
CA ILE A 82 -8.03 -2.92 -12.90
C ILE A 82 -8.39 -3.12 -11.44
N THR A 83 -7.52 -2.71 -10.52
CA THR A 83 -7.82 -2.75 -9.10
C THR A 83 -7.56 -1.42 -8.43
N GLU A 84 -8.36 -1.14 -7.41
CA GLU A 84 -8.25 0.03 -6.54
C GLU A 84 -8.49 -0.43 -5.10
N ARG A 85 -7.85 0.24 -4.15
CA ARG A 85 -8.14 0.11 -2.73
C ARG A 85 -8.83 1.37 -2.26
N ALA A 86 -9.94 1.23 -1.56
CA ALA A 86 -10.58 2.31 -0.81
C ALA A 86 -10.56 1.97 0.69
N MET A 87 -10.26 2.95 1.53
CA MET A 87 -10.26 2.82 2.98
C MET A 87 -11.08 3.92 3.61
N TYR A 88 -11.90 3.54 4.60
CA TYR A 88 -12.77 4.45 5.33
C TYR A 88 -12.59 4.27 6.83
N TRP A 89 -12.77 5.35 7.58
CA TRP A 89 -12.68 5.35 9.04
C TRP A 89 -13.49 6.51 9.61
N ASN A 90 -13.68 6.51 10.93
CA ASN A 90 -14.36 7.59 11.63
C ASN A 90 -13.65 7.88 12.96
N ASN A 91 -13.29 9.14 13.19
CA ASN A 91 -12.59 9.60 14.40
C ASN A 91 -13.52 10.33 15.40
N GLY A 92 -14.83 10.27 15.20
CA GLY A 92 -15.85 10.97 15.98
C GLY A 92 -16.34 12.29 15.36
N THR A 93 -15.74 12.77 14.28
CA THR A 93 -16.16 14.02 13.58
C THR A 93 -16.91 13.80 12.28
N GLY A 94 -16.96 12.56 11.79
CA GLY A 94 -17.53 12.19 10.50
C GLY A 94 -16.78 11.01 9.89
N GLU A 95 -17.31 10.43 8.82
CA GLU A 95 -16.58 9.45 8.02
C GLU A 95 -15.54 10.16 7.14
N ALA A 96 -14.33 9.65 7.16
CA ALA A 96 -13.24 10.05 6.29
C ALA A 96 -12.78 8.84 5.47
N GLY A 97 -12.10 9.10 4.36
CA GLY A 97 -11.63 8.05 3.48
C GLY A 97 -10.48 8.50 2.59
N HIS A 98 -9.76 7.53 2.05
CA HIS A 98 -8.82 7.71 0.94
C HIS A 98 -8.83 6.46 0.07
N ASP A 99 -8.32 6.60 -1.15
CA ASP A 99 -8.13 5.51 -2.09
C ASP A 99 -6.78 5.61 -2.82
N SER A 100 -6.44 4.53 -3.52
CA SER A 100 -5.43 4.56 -4.58
C SER A 100 -5.66 3.42 -5.56
N ILE A 101 -5.29 3.68 -6.82
CA ILE A 101 -5.21 2.64 -7.84
C ILE A 101 -4.05 1.69 -7.52
N GLY A 102 -4.18 0.44 -7.96
CA GLY A 102 -3.06 -0.49 -7.98
C GLY A 102 -2.11 -0.19 -9.13
N MET A 103 -0.91 -0.77 -9.06
CA MET A 103 0.08 -0.69 -10.12
C MET A 103 0.42 -2.08 -10.67
N PRO A 104 0.69 -2.22 -11.99
CA PRO A 104 0.81 -3.55 -12.59
C PRO A 104 2.18 -4.22 -12.46
N ALA A 105 3.18 -3.51 -11.93
CA ALA A 105 4.54 -4.01 -11.80
C ALA A 105 5.21 -3.46 -10.56
N ALA A 106 6.01 -4.31 -9.90
CA ALA A 106 6.89 -3.94 -8.81
C ALA A 106 8.24 -3.45 -9.35
N HIS A 107 8.83 -2.44 -8.70
CA HIS A 107 10.03 -1.74 -9.16
C HIS A 107 11.13 -1.72 -8.08
N SER A 108 12.33 -1.29 -8.46
CA SER A 108 13.50 -1.20 -7.57
C SER A 108 13.54 0.09 -6.76
N CYS A 109 12.91 1.18 -7.23
CA CYS A 109 12.95 2.47 -6.57
C CYS A 109 11.63 3.22 -6.72
N PHE A 110 11.16 3.84 -5.63
CA PHE A 110 9.95 4.68 -5.60
C PHE A 110 10.23 6.04 -4.96
N TYR A 111 9.50 7.05 -5.41
CA TYR A 111 9.56 8.43 -4.94
C TYR A 111 8.15 8.92 -4.61
N LEU A 112 8.01 9.52 -3.42
CA LEU A 112 6.77 10.08 -2.89
C LEU A 112 7.08 11.52 -2.47
N PRO A 113 6.88 12.52 -3.35
CA PRO A 113 7.41 13.88 -3.15
C PRO A 113 6.83 14.70 -1.99
N ASP A 114 5.68 14.27 -1.46
CA ASP A 114 5.04 14.92 -0.32
C ASP A 114 5.13 14.04 0.93
N GLY A 115 5.04 14.67 2.09
CA GLY A 115 5.25 14.06 3.38
C GLY A 115 5.47 15.12 4.43
N GLU A 116 4.81 14.95 5.56
CA GLU A 116 4.87 15.85 6.69
C GLU A 116 4.66 15.09 7.98
N THR A 117 5.42 15.49 8.99
CA THR A 117 5.12 15.11 10.35
C THR A 117 5.39 16.28 11.29
N ALA A 118 4.41 16.63 12.11
CA ALA A 118 4.59 17.62 13.16
C ALA A 118 5.22 17.04 14.44
N GLY A 119 5.34 15.70 14.53
CA GLY A 119 5.84 14.99 15.71
C GLY A 119 4.89 15.04 16.92
N ASP A 120 3.70 15.63 16.77
CA ASP A 120 2.63 15.73 17.75
C ASP A 120 1.40 14.85 17.40
N GLY A 121 1.45 14.16 16.25
CA GLY A 121 0.36 13.31 15.75
C GLY A 121 -0.74 14.06 15.01
N LEU A 122 -0.65 15.39 14.84
CA LEU A 122 -1.66 16.16 14.10
C LEU A 122 -1.54 16.03 12.58
N VAL A 123 -0.34 15.70 12.10
CA VAL A 123 -0.06 15.31 10.72
C VAL A 123 0.86 14.10 10.73
N GLU A 124 0.41 13.02 10.12
CA GLU A 124 1.09 11.74 10.05
C GLU A 124 1.40 11.40 8.59
N THR A 125 2.60 10.88 8.35
CA THR A 125 2.98 10.27 7.07
C THR A 125 3.44 8.85 7.33
N TRP A 126 2.86 7.90 6.59
CA TRP A 126 3.16 6.48 6.67
C TRP A 126 3.63 6.01 5.30
N THR A 127 4.79 5.35 5.25
CA THR A 127 5.34 4.73 4.04
C THR A 127 5.11 3.24 4.10
N LEU A 128 4.46 2.68 3.08
CA LEU A 128 4.05 1.28 3.04
C LEU A 128 4.82 0.58 1.93
N VAL A 129 5.58 -0.44 2.30
CA VAL A 129 6.49 -1.17 1.42
C VAL A 129 6.06 -2.62 1.38
N GLN A 130 5.49 -3.03 0.24
CA GLN A 130 5.16 -4.40 -0.07
C GLN A 130 6.35 -5.08 -0.73
N ASN A 131 6.70 -6.28 -0.25
CA ASN A 131 7.61 -7.21 -0.92
C ASN A 131 6.80 -8.37 -1.48
N PRO A 132 6.45 -8.35 -2.77
CA PRO A 132 5.71 -9.44 -3.40
C PRO A 132 6.58 -10.64 -3.77
N GLY A 133 7.90 -10.57 -3.55
CA GLY A 133 8.85 -11.63 -3.90
C GLY A 133 8.87 -12.77 -2.87
N SER A 134 9.55 -13.85 -3.24
CA SER A 134 9.74 -15.05 -2.40
C SER A 134 11.01 -15.02 -1.54
N SER A 135 11.72 -13.89 -1.52
CA SER A 135 12.91 -13.67 -0.68
C SER A 135 12.83 -12.30 -0.01
N ASP A 136 13.49 -12.17 1.13
CA ASP A 136 13.56 -10.92 1.86
C ASP A 136 14.23 -9.82 1.01
N VAL A 137 13.67 -8.62 1.06
CA VAL A 137 14.22 -7.46 0.37
C VAL A 137 14.73 -6.45 1.40
N THR A 138 16.00 -6.10 1.30
CA THR A 138 16.57 -4.96 2.03
C THR A 138 16.23 -3.68 1.28
N VAL A 139 15.61 -2.73 1.95
CA VAL A 139 15.25 -1.42 1.41
C VAL A 139 15.98 -0.31 2.16
N GLU A 140 16.37 0.71 1.43
CA GLU A 140 16.88 1.99 1.93
C GLU A 140 15.76 3.02 1.78
N ILE A 141 15.35 3.62 2.90
CA ILE A 141 14.29 4.63 2.97
C ILE A 141 14.95 5.96 3.31
N THR A 142 14.88 6.92 2.40
CA THR A 142 15.48 8.24 2.55
C THR A 142 14.40 9.31 2.63
N TYR A 143 14.43 10.09 3.71
CA TYR A 143 13.60 11.28 3.92
C TYR A 143 14.38 12.50 3.47
N MET A 144 13.95 13.13 2.36
CA MET A 144 14.58 14.29 1.76
C MET A 144 13.91 15.58 2.23
N THR A 145 14.59 16.36 3.06
CA THR A 145 14.04 17.60 3.62
C THR A 145 14.06 18.74 2.57
N PRO A 146 13.16 19.74 2.66
CA PRO A 146 13.11 20.87 1.71
C PRO A 146 14.44 21.61 1.49
N PRO A 147 15.27 21.90 2.52
CA PRO A 147 16.57 22.55 2.30
C PRO A 147 17.66 21.59 1.78
N GLY A 148 17.38 20.29 1.66
CA GLY A 148 18.35 19.24 1.30
C GLY A 148 19.35 18.88 2.40
N GLY A 149 19.63 19.79 3.33
CA GLY A 149 20.37 19.51 4.56
C GLY A 149 19.49 18.82 5.62
N GLY A 150 20.03 17.80 6.28
CA GLY A 150 19.30 17.07 7.34
C GLY A 150 18.45 15.90 6.84
N ASN A 151 18.70 15.40 5.63
CA ASN A 151 18.11 14.15 5.16
C ASN A 151 18.42 13.00 6.12
N VAL A 152 17.47 12.09 6.28
CA VAL A 152 17.63 10.91 7.13
C VAL A 152 17.44 9.67 6.28
N THR A 153 18.38 8.73 6.38
CA THR A 153 18.29 7.44 5.71
C THR A 153 18.27 6.31 6.72
N ARG A 154 17.40 5.33 6.47
CA ARG A 154 17.26 4.11 7.26
C ARG A 154 17.29 2.90 6.34
N VAL A 155 17.82 1.79 6.85
CA VAL A 155 17.87 0.52 6.12
C VAL A 155 17.02 -0.48 6.86
N GLU A 156 16.13 -1.15 6.14
CA GLU A 156 15.12 -2.03 6.69
C GLU A 156 15.04 -3.31 5.87
N VAL A 157 14.64 -4.41 6.50
CA VAL A 157 14.31 -5.65 5.79
C VAL A 157 12.80 -5.78 5.72
N VAL A 158 12.28 -6.06 4.53
CA VAL A 158 10.88 -6.42 4.28
C VAL A 158 10.85 -7.91 3.93
N PRO A 159 10.30 -8.77 4.80
CA PRO A 159 10.28 -10.21 4.57
C PRO A 159 9.59 -10.61 3.26
N ALA A 160 9.92 -11.78 2.73
CA ALA A 160 9.25 -12.36 1.56
C ALA A 160 7.72 -12.42 1.71
N GLY A 161 6.98 -12.10 0.65
CA GLY A 161 5.51 -12.22 0.60
C GLY A 161 4.79 -11.45 1.71
N SER A 162 5.33 -10.30 2.11
CA SER A 162 4.86 -9.52 3.26
C SER A 162 4.81 -8.01 2.94
N ARG A 163 4.38 -7.20 3.92
CA ARG A 163 4.56 -5.74 3.89
C ARG A 163 5.16 -5.21 5.18
N ARG A 164 5.81 -4.05 5.09
CA ARG A 164 6.16 -3.20 6.25
C ARG A 164 5.68 -1.76 6.09
N THR A 165 5.31 -1.14 7.20
CA THR A 165 4.87 0.25 7.27
C THR A 165 5.77 1.02 8.23
N PHE A 166 6.14 2.22 7.83
CA PHE A 166 7.09 3.08 8.54
C PHE A 166 6.45 4.44 8.79
N GLY A 167 6.25 4.81 10.05
CA GLY A 167 5.81 6.15 10.43
C GLY A 167 6.95 7.15 10.30
N MET A 168 6.77 8.22 9.52
CA MET A 168 7.82 9.20 9.26
C MET A 168 8.40 9.80 10.57
N ALA A 169 7.55 10.13 11.54
CA ALA A 169 7.98 10.70 12.83
C ALA A 169 8.96 9.80 13.57
N GLU A 170 8.56 8.55 13.82
CA GLU A 170 9.33 7.57 14.58
C GLU A 170 10.57 7.09 13.82
N HIS A 171 10.45 6.89 12.50
CA HIS A 171 11.48 6.28 11.68
C HIS A 171 12.61 7.26 11.35
N SER A 172 12.25 8.50 11.03
CA SER A 172 13.21 9.54 10.69
C SER A 172 13.67 10.38 11.88
N GLY A 173 12.82 10.56 12.91
CA GLY A 173 13.03 11.53 13.98
C GLY A 173 12.87 13.00 13.54
N LEU A 174 12.42 13.25 12.31
CA LEU A 174 12.20 14.59 11.77
C LEU A 174 10.95 15.24 12.37
N LYS A 175 10.94 16.58 12.30
CA LYS A 175 9.76 17.42 12.46
C LYS A 175 9.71 18.39 11.29
N GLY A 176 8.62 18.38 10.54
CA GLY A 176 8.42 19.15 9.32
C GLY A 176 8.18 18.26 8.10
N ARG A 177 8.50 18.79 6.92
CA ARG A 177 8.25 18.16 5.63
C ARG A 177 9.44 17.35 5.14
N ALA A 178 9.17 16.27 4.42
CA ALA A 178 10.16 15.58 3.61
C ALA A 178 9.49 14.75 2.51
N ALA A 179 10.12 14.69 1.35
CA ALA A 179 9.82 13.66 0.37
C ALA A 179 10.40 12.32 0.83
N VAL A 180 9.84 11.20 0.36
CA VAL A 180 10.34 9.86 0.66
C VAL A 180 10.84 9.19 -0.61
N GLU A 181 12.07 8.70 -0.59
CA GLU A 181 12.60 7.72 -1.55
C GLU A 181 12.67 6.35 -0.86
N VAL A 182 12.24 5.30 -1.54
CA VAL A 182 12.43 3.91 -1.10
C VAL A 182 13.13 3.15 -2.21
N ARG A 183 14.32 2.64 -1.93
CA ARG A 183 15.17 1.91 -2.87
C ARG A 183 15.49 0.51 -2.39
N SER A 184 15.21 -0.48 -3.21
CA SER A 184 15.68 -1.85 -3.01
C SER A 184 17.20 -1.93 -3.15
N ARG A 185 17.86 -2.53 -2.15
CA ARG A 185 19.30 -2.84 -2.13
C ARG A 185 19.58 -4.30 -2.48
N THR A 186 18.55 -5.15 -2.48
CA THR A 186 18.65 -6.55 -2.88
C THR A 186 18.69 -6.65 -4.40
N ALA A 187 19.71 -7.33 -4.95
CA ALA A 187 19.82 -7.57 -6.39
C ALA A 187 18.59 -8.33 -6.90
N GLY A 188 17.87 -7.75 -7.87
CA GLY A 188 16.61 -8.30 -8.39
C GLY A 188 15.40 -8.14 -7.46
N GLY A 189 15.57 -7.57 -6.26
CA GLY A 189 14.49 -7.32 -5.32
C GLY A 189 13.57 -6.21 -5.83
N ARG A 190 12.30 -6.54 -6.08
CA ARG A 190 11.26 -5.60 -6.52
C ARG A 190 10.29 -5.36 -5.37
N ILE A 191 9.90 -4.11 -5.19
CA ILE A 191 8.98 -3.67 -4.13
C ILE A 191 7.83 -2.87 -4.74
N MET A 192 6.82 -2.62 -3.92
CA MET A 192 5.71 -1.72 -4.22
C MET A 192 5.55 -0.75 -3.05
N VAL A 193 5.33 0.52 -3.36
CA VAL A 193 5.34 1.57 -2.34
C VAL A 193 4.15 2.53 -2.49
N GLU A 194 3.41 2.69 -1.39
CA GLU A 194 2.37 3.72 -1.22
C GLU A 194 2.72 4.62 -0.04
N ARG A 195 2.17 5.83 -0.02
CA ARG A 195 2.18 6.72 1.15
C ARG A 195 0.75 7.02 1.56
N ALA A 196 0.43 6.80 2.82
CA ALA A 196 -0.75 7.37 3.46
C ALA A 196 -0.38 8.58 4.31
N MET A 197 -1.21 9.62 4.24
CA MET A 197 -1.12 10.79 5.10
C MET A 197 -2.45 11.01 5.80
N TYR A 198 -2.40 11.40 7.07
CA TYR A 198 -3.57 11.72 7.87
C TYR A 198 -3.34 13.02 8.62
N TRP A 199 -4.40 13.82 8.77
CA TRP A 199 -4.34 15.09 9.51
C TRP A 199 -5.64 15.37 10.27
N ASN A 200 -5.62 16.42 11.11
CA ASN A 200 -6.76 16.81 11.96
C ASN A 200 -7.26 15.65 12.82
N SER A 201 -6.34 14.98 13.52
CA SER A 201 -6.62 13.77 14.31
C SER A 201 -7.29 12.67 13.49
N ARG A 202 -6.83 12.48 12.25
CA ARG A 202 -7.43 11.60 11.24
C ARG A 202 -8.86 12.00 10.87
N GLY A 203 -9.18 13.30 10.88
CA GLY A 203 -10.44 13.81 10.32
C GLY A 203 -10.43 13.85 8.79
N ALA A 204 -9.25 13.71 8.19
CA ALA A 204 -9.04 13.57 6.76
C ALA A 204 -7.75 12.80 6.49
N GLY A 205 -7.61 12.31 5.26
CA GLY A 205 -6.42 11.62 4.81
C GLY A 205 -6.31 11.59 3.29
N ALA A 206 -5.15 11.19 2.81
CA ALA A 206 -4.87 10.94 1.41
C ALA A 206 -3.94 9.75 1.28
N ASN A 207 -4.03 9.04 0.16
CA ASN A 207 -3.06 8.01 -0.19
C ASN A 207 -2.58 8.21 -1.62
N THR A 208 -1.34 7.81 -1.90
CA THR A 208 -0.76 7.90 -3.23
C THR A 208 0.22 6.76 -3.45
N ILE A 209 0.07 6.07 -4.58
CA ILE A 209 1.08 5.17 -5.12
C ILE A 209 2.30 5.95 -5.62
N GLY A 210 3.49 5.49 -5.24
CA GLY A 210 4.73 6.20 -5.59
C GLY A 210 5.01 6.18 -7.09
N ALA A 211 5.66 7.24 -7.59
CA ALA A 211 6.30 7.19 -8.90
C ALA A 211 7.60 6.40 -8.79
N PHE A 212 8.04 5.75 -9.88
CA PHE A 212 9.14 4.79 -9.82
C PHE A 212 10.27 5.09 -10.81
N SER A 213 11.43 4.50 -10.54
CA SER A 213 12.54 4.36 -11.48
C SER A 213 13.15 2.96 -11.37
N GLU A 214 13.95 2.58 -12.37
CA GLU A 214 14.71 1.32 -12.39
C GLU A 214 16.08 1.45 -11.73
#